data_AF-A0A1N7MAU2-F1
#
_entry.id   AF-A0A1N7MAU2-F1
#
_cell.length_a   1.000
_cell.length_b   1.000
_cell.length_c   1.000
_cell.angle_alpha   90.00
_cell.angle_beta   90.00
_cell.angle_gamma   90.00
#
_symmetry.space_group_name_H-M   'P 1'
#
loop_
_entity.id
_entity.type
_entity.pdbx_description
1 polymer ?
#
loop_
_entity_poly.entity_id
_entity_poly.type
_entity_poly.pdbx_seq_one_letter_code
_entity_poly.pdbx_strand_id
1 'polypeptide(L)'
;MIHLRIDKIKETWTSENIKLSPPATPELIKTTEEIIEFQFPNDFKEFYLQLDGFVDWGWTKNMFSIWPLARILEEYHHENDKSFIVFADYLINAIQFGFVKGKHGVFKNSGDTHEWIADTFSEAIFLISSDADILY
;
A
#
# COMPACT_ATOMS: atom_id res chain seq x y z
N MET A 1 -5.41 8.28 -16.94
CA MET A 1 -4.38 8.53 -15.92
C MET A 1 -5.00 9.39 -14.83
N ILE A 2 -5.31 8.79 -13.68
CA ILE A 2 -5.76 9.55 -12.51
C ILE A 2 -4.53 10.24 -11.93
N HIS A 3 -4.52 11.57 -11.89
CA HIS A 3 -3.47 12.31 -11.20
C HIS A 3 -3.85 12.37 -9.72
N LEU A 4 -3.26 11.49 -8.92
CA LEU A 4 -3.51 11.42 -7.49
C LEU A 4 -3.10 12.74 -6.83
N ARG A 5 -4.04 13.45 -6.20
CA ARG A 5 -3.72 14.66 -5.43
C ARG A 5 -3.25 14.25 -4.05
N ILE A 6 -1.99 13.82 -3.95
CA ILE A 6 -1.38 13.32 -2.71
C ILE A 6 -1.52 14.33 -1.57
N ASP A 7 -1.36 15.62 -1.85
CA ASP A 7 -1.55 16.67 -0.83
C ASP A 7 -2.95 16.64 -0.20
N LYS A 8 -4.00 16.46 -1.02
CA LYS A 8 -5.38 16.38 -0.53
C LYS A 8 -5.62 15.12 0.31
N ILE A 9 -5.00 14.01 -0.08
CA ILE A 9 -5.07 12.75 0.67
C ILE A 9 -4.38 12.91 2.03
N LYS A 10 -3.19 13.51 2.05
CA LYS A 10 -2.45 13.82 3.28
C LYS A 10 -3.24 14.74 4.21
N GLU A 11 -3.84 15.80 3.67
CA GLU A 11 -4.73 16.70 4.44
C GLU A 11 -5.91 15.94 5.04
N THR A 12 -6.56 15.08 4.25
CA THR A 12 -7.71 14.29 4.70
C THR A 12 -7.30 13.37 5.85
N TRP A 13 -6.28 12.53 5.67
CA TRP A 13 -5.82 11.60 6.71
C TRP A 13 -5.30 12.31 7.96
N THR A 14 -4.60 13.44 7.79
CA THR A 14 -4.16 14.25 8.92
C THR A 14 -5.34 14.83 9.69
N SER A 15 -6.39 15.29 8.99
CA SER A 15 -7.63 15.78 9.62
C SER A 15 -8.41 14.67 10.35
N GLU A 16 -8.22 13.41 9.95
CA GLU A 16 -8.75 12.22 10.62
C GLU A 16 -7.87 11.76 11.80
N ASN A 17 -6.85 12.54 12.18
CA ASN A 17 -5.85 12.23 13.21
C ASN A 17 -5.00 10.98 12.93
N ILE A 18 -4.89 10.58 11.66
CA ILE A 18 -3.98 9.52 11.24
C ILE A 18 -2.57 10.08 11.23
N LYS A 19 -1.67 9.45 11.98
CA LYS A 19 -0.25 9.82 11.96
C LYS A 19 0.40 9.28 10.70
N LEU A 20 0.97 10.19 9.94
CA LEU A 20 1.63 9.91 8.67
C LEU A 20 3.14 9.73 8.89
N SER A 21 3.72 8.70 8.28
CA SER A 21 5.17 8.49 8.29
C SER A 21 5.87 9.57 7.45
N PRO A 22 7.12 9.94 7.80
CA PRO A 22 7.89 10.84 6.95
C PRO A 22 8.08 10.23 5.55
N PRO A 23 8.30 11.04 4.51
CA PRO A 23 8.58 10.51 3.18
C PRO A 23 9.76 9.53 3.15
N ALA A 24 9.64 8.47 2.35
CA ALA A 24 10.74 7.55 2.11
C ALA A 24 11.86 8.22 1.31
N THR A 25 13.09 7.68 1.42
CA THR A 25 14.20 8.10 0.55
C THR A 25 14.31 7.19 -0.67
N PRO A 26 14.89 7.68 -1.79
CA PRO A 26 15.17 6.83 -2.95
C PRO A 26 16.03 5.60 -2.61
N GLU A 27 16.99 5.75 -1.70
CA GLU A 27 17.86 4.67 -1.24
C GLU A 27 17.09 3.61 -0.46
N LEU A 28 16.14 4.03 0.38
CA LEU A 28 15.29 3.10 1.13
C LEU A 28 14.41 2.29 0.18
N ILE A 29 13.72 2.97 -0.76
CA ILE A 29 12.90 2.30 -1.79
C ILE A 29 13.75 1.27 -2.54
N LYS A 30 14.92 1.68 -3.04
CA LYS A 30 15.82 0.80 -3.79
C LYS A 30 16.26 -0.41 -2.95
N THR A 31 16.62 -0.18 -1.69
CA THR A 31 17.03 -1.25 -0.78
C THR A 31 15.88 -2.22 -0.53
N THR A 32 14.65 -1.71 -0.33
CA THR A 32 13.46 -2.55 -0.21
C THR A 32 13.26 -3.38 -1.47
N GLU A 33 13.29 -2.78 -2.66
CA GLU A 33 13.16 -3.47 -3.96
C GLU A 33 14.18 -4.61 -4.12
N GLU A 34 15.43 -4.36 -3.71
CA GLU A 34 16.51 -5.37 -3.73
C GLU A 34 16.23 -6.54 -2.77
N ILE A 35 15.79 -6.27 -1.54
CA ILE A 35 15.53 -7.33 -0.54
C ILE A 35 14.31 -8.17 -0.93
N ILE A 36 13.24 -7.53 -1.41
CA ILE A 36 12.01 -8.25 -1.78
C ILE A 36 12.07 -8.80 -3.20
N GLU A 37 13.15 -8.58 -3.95
CA GLU A 37 13.34 -9.00 -5.34
C GLU A 37 12.16 -8.58 -6.25
N PHE A 38 11.72 -7.32 -6.10
CA PHE A 38 10.60 -6.76 -6.87
C PHE A 38 10.83 -5.28 -7.14
N GLN A 39 10.51 -4.85 -8.36
CA GLN A 39 10.58 -3.44 -8.75
C GLN A 39 9.20 -2.83 -8.58
N PHE A 40 9.07 -1.86 -7.68
CA PHE A 40 7.82 -1.15 -7.49
C PHE A 40 7.50 -0.29 -8.72
N PRO A 41 6.20 -0.17 -9.07
CA PRO A 41 5.78 0.71 -10.13
C PRO A 41 6.09 2.17 -9.80
N ASN A 42 6.24 3.01 -10.82
CA ASN A 42 6.68 4.40 -10.64
C ASN A 42 5.71 5.21 -9.77
N ASP A 43 4.41 4.97 -9.90
CA ASP A 43 3.40 5.69 -9.13
C ASP A 43 3.40 5.30 -7.64
N PHE A 44 3.76 4.06 -7.29
CA PHE A 44 4.09 3.67 -5.92
C PHE A 44 5.29 4.47 -5.40
N LYS A 45 6.39 4.52 -6.16
CA LYS A 45 7.61 5.23 -5.73
C LYS A 45 7.35 6.74 -5.55
N GLU A 46 6.63 7.36 -6.48
CA GLU A 46 6.24 8.77 -6.41
C GLU A 46 5.38 9.08 -5.17
N PHE A 47 4.50 8.16 -4.78
CA PHE A 47 3.71 8.28 -3.56
C PHE A 47 4.58 8.15 -2.31
N TYR A 48 5.41 7.11 -2.23
CA TYR A 48 6.24 6.83 -1.07
C TYR A 48 7.32 7.89 -0.82
N LEU A 49 7.83 8.54 -1.88
CA LEU A 49 8.71 9.72 -1.79
C LEU A 49 8.02 10.97 -1.24
N GLN A 50 6.70 10.95 -1.04
CA GLN A 50 5.92 12.05 -0.44
C GLN A 50 5.28 11.66 0.90
N LEU A 51 5.08 10.35 1.13
CA LEU A 51 4.44 9.76 2.30
C LEU A 51 4.73 8.26 2.38
N ASP A 52 5.48 7.81 3.39
CA ASP A 52 5.77 6.39 3.64
C ASP A 52 4.66 5.69 4.43
N GLY A 53 3.40 5.81 4.01
CA GLY A 53 2.25 5.20 4.70
C GLY A 53 1.98 5.77 6.10
N PHE A 54 1.32 4.95 6.94
CA PHE A 54 0.89 5.33 8.29
C PHE A 54 1.90 4.91 9.35
N VAL A 55 1.98 5.68 10.44
CA VAL A 55 2.81 5.32 11.60
C VAL A 55 2.12 4.19 12.38
N ASP A 56 2.91 3.23 12.82
CA ASP A 56 2.49 2.07 13.62
C ASP A 56 1.35 1.27 12.94
N TRP A 57 0.24 1.10 13.65
CA TRP A 57 -0.98 0.41 13.20
C TRP A 57 -2.10 1.41 12.91
N GLY A 58 -1.74 2.63 12.51
CA GLY A 58 -2.72 3.64 12.12
C GLY A 58 -3.64 3.11 11.02
N TRP A 59 -4.92 3.45 11.11
CA TRP A 59 -5.91 3.11 10.10
C TRP A 59 -6.89 4.26 9.89
N THR A 60 -7.54 4.27 8.73
CA THR A 60 -8.66 5.17 8.44
C THR A 60 -9.91 4.78 9.22
N LYS A 61 -10.91 5.66 9.30
CA LYS A 61 -12.21 5.33 9.92
C LYS A 61 -12.87 4.06 9.35
N ASN A 62 -12.53 3.70 8.11
CA ASN A 62 -13.00 2.52 7.40
C ASN A 62 -12.04 1.33 7.53
N MET A 63 -11.15 1.36 8.54
CA MET A 63 -10.25 0.27 8.92
C MET A 63 -9.19 -0.12 7.89
N PHE A 64 -8.87 0.79 6.96
CA PHE A 64 -7.73 0.59 6.05
C PHE A 64 -6.44 1.13 6.64
N SER A 65 -5.37 0.34 6.56
CA SER A 65 -4.00 0.73 6.92
C SER A 65 -3.13 0.76 5.67
N ILE A 66 -2.41 1.85 5.43
CA ILE A 66 -1.34 1.91 4.41
C ILE A 66 -0.01 1.71 5.12
N TRP A 67 0.79 0.73 4.68
CA TRP A 67 1.99 0.33 5.39
C TRP A 67 3.21 1.16 4.99
N PRO A 68 4.06 1.55 5.96
CA PRO A 68 5.40 2.04 5.66
C PRO A 68 6.25 0.93 5.05
N LEU A 69 7.27 1.29 4.26
CA LEU A 69 8.22 0.33 3.67
C LEU A 69 8.83 -0.59 4.72
N ALA A 70 9.09 -0.07 5.93
CA ALA A 70 9.60 -0.86 7.05
C ALA A 70 8.66 -2.04 7.41
N ARG A 71 7.35 -1.79 7.44
CA ARG A 71 6.35 -2.83 7.73
C ARG A 71 6.14 -3.76 6.55
N ILE A 72 6.13 -3.24 5.32
CA ILE A 72 6.13 -4.09 4.11
C ILE A 72 7.27 -5.10 4.19
N LEU A 73 8.47 -4.66 4.57
CA LEU A 73 9.65 -5.51 4.68
C LEU A 73 9.54 -6.51 5.84
N GLU A 74 9.11 -6.05 7.02
CA GLU A 74 8.91 -6.91 8.20
C GLU A 74 7.92 -8.04 7.91
N GLU A 75 6.73 -7.70 7.40
CA GLU A 75 5.68 -8.66 7.07
C GLU A 75 6.13 -9.57 5.92
N TYR A 76 6.79 -9.01 4.90
CA TYR A 76 7.37 -9.81 3.83
C TYR A 76 8.36 -10.85 4.38
N HIS A 77 9.10 -10.59 5.45
CA HIS A 77 9.98 -11.59 6.06
C HIS A 77 9.23 -12.69 6.82
N HIS A 78 8.13 -12.35 7.49
CA HIS A 78 7.31 -13.30 8.24
C HIS A 78 6.38 -14.15 7.37
N GLU A 79 5.96 -13.65 6.21
CA GLU A 79 5.05 -14.36 5.31
C GLU A 79 5.68 -15.58 4.65
N ASN A 80 4.91 -16.65 4.46
CA ASN A 80 5.41 -17.81 3.70
C ASN A 80 5.35 -17.57 2.19
N ASP A 81 4.31 -16.86 1.73
CA ASP A 81 4.15 -16.52 0.32
C ASP A 81 4.95 -15.26 -0.03
N LYS A 82 6.15 -15.46 -0.59
CA LYS A 82 7.00 -14.36 -1.09
C LYS A 82 6.58 -13.84 -2.47
N SER A 83 5.50 -14.36 -3.04
CA SER A 83 4.98 -13.91 -4.34
C SER A 83 4.02 -12.73 -4.22
N PHE A 84 3.45 -12.49 -3.04
CA PHE A 84 2.54 -11.38 -2.78
C PHE A 84 3.18 -10.35 -1.85
N ILE A 85 3.23 -9.10 -2.31
CA ILE A 85 3.87 -7.99 -1.63
C ILE A 85 2.78 -7.04 -1.16
N VAL A 86 2.42 -7.16 0.11
CA VAL A 86 1.35 -6.39 0.74
C VAL A 86 1.84 -4.98 1.04
N PHE A 87 1.07 -3.96 0.68
CA PHE A 87 1.32 -2.57 1.04
C PHE A 87 0.21 -1.94 1.87
N ALA A 88 -0.94 -2.61 1.97
CA ALA A 88 -2.06 -2.16 2.77
C ALA A 88 -2.91 -3.33 3.24
N ASP A 89 -3.65 -3.10 4.33
CA ASP A 89 -4.61 -4.07 4.85
C ASP A 89 -5.93 -3.42 5.24
N TYR A 90 -6.99 -4.22 5.26
CA TYR A 90 -8.28 -3.92 5.86
C TYR A 90 -8.50 -4.83 7.06
N LEU A 91 -8.97 -4.23 8.16
CA LEU A 91 -9.43 -4.93 9.36
C LEU A 91 -8.38 -5.94 9.89
N ILE A 92 -7.17 -5.45 10.18
CA ILE A 92 -6.10 -6.24 10.81
C ILE A 92 -5.78 -7.48 9.97
N ASN A 93 -5.38 -7.26 8.72
CA ASN A 93 -5.06 -8.31 7.74
C ASN A 93 -6.23 -9.24 7.34
N ALA A 94 -7.49 -8.88 7.58
CA ALA A 94 -8.62 -9.66 7.07
C ALA A 94 -8.66 -9.66 5.53
N ILE A 95 -8.31 -8.52 4.92
CA ILE A 95 -8.07 -8.41 3.47
C ILE A 95 -6.75 -7.67 3.28
N GLN A 96 -5.84 -8.26 2.51
CA GLN A 96 -4.54 -7.69 2.17
C GLN A 96 -4.58 -7.14 0.76
N PHE A 97 -3.92 -6.00 0.53
CA PHE A 97 -3.79 -5.36 -0.78
C PHE A 97 -2.32 -5.24 -1.16
N GLY A 98 -1.99 -5.67 -2.38
CA GLY A 98 -0.60 -5.83 -2.75
C GLY A 98 -0.35 -6.10 -4.22
N PHE A 99 0.92 -6.35 -4.52
CA PHE A 99 1.39 -6.75 -5.84
C PHE A 99 1.67 -8.24 -5.88
N VAL A 100 1.26 -8.91 -6.95
CA VAL A 100 1.67 -10.30 -7.21
C VAL A 100 2.85 -10.29 -8.17
N LYS A 101 3.99 -10.86 -7.77
CA LYS A 101 5.19 -10.94 -8.61
C LYS A 101 4.87 -11.58 -9.96
N GLY A 102 5.33 -10.92 -11.03
CA GLY A 102 5.09 -11.37 -12.41
C GLY A 102 3.69 -11.06 -12.96
N LYS A 103 2.80 -10.40 -12.19
CA LYS A 103 1.51 -9.91 -12.68
C LYS A 103 1.47 -8.39 -12.69
N HIS A 104 0.74 -7.83 -13.64
CA HIS A 104 0.44 -6.41 -13.70
C HIS A 104 -0.77 -6.08 -12.84
N GLY A 105 -0.74 -4.92 -12.16
CA GLY A 105 -1.85 -4.41 -11.36
C GLY A 105 -1.72 -4.68 -9.85
N VAL A 106 -2.74 -4.23 -9.13
CA VAL A 106 -2.90 -4.41 -7.69
C VAL A 106 -4.00 -5.42 -7.43
N PHE A 107 -3.78 -6.25 -6.42
CA PHE A 107 -4.67 -7.35 -6.05
C PHE A 107 -5.08 -7.25 -4.59
N LYS A 108 -6.29 -7.71 -4.29
CA LYS A 108 -6.72 -8.04 -2.92
C LYS A 108 -6.60 -9.55 -2.68
N ASN A 109 -6.37 -9.93 -1.43
CA ASN A 109 -6.35 -11.33 -0.99
C ASN A 109 -7.05 -11.45 0.37
N SER A 110 -8.06 -12.31 0.44
CA SER A 110 -8.85 -12.64 1.64
C SER A 110 -8.75 -14.12 2.03
N GLY A 111 -7.79 -14.87 1.46
CA GLY A 111 -7.46 -16.25 1.82
C GLY A 111 -7.55 -17.26 0.67
N ASP A 112 -8.39 -17.01 -0.34
CA ASP A 112 -8.65 -17.99 -1.40
C ASP A 112 -7.81 -17.73 -2.65
N THR A 113 -7.83 -16.51 -3.17
CA THR A 113 -7.10 -16.13 -4.39
C THR A 113 -6.74 -14.64 -4.41
N HIS A 114 -5.78 -14.29 -5.27
CA HIS A 114 -5.45 -12.91 -5.59
C HIS A 114 -6.44 -12.35 -6.62
N GLU A 115 -7.33 -11.47 -6.19
CA GLU A 115 -8.34 -10.82 -7.01
C GLU A 115 -7.84 -9.44 -7.47
N TRP A 116 -7.85 -9.19 -8.77
CA TRP A 116 -7.43 -7.89 -9.32
C TRP A 116 -8.42 -6.79 -8.92
N ILE A 117 -7.90 -5.63 -8.49
CA ILE A 117 -8.74 -4.46 -8.11
C ILE A 117 -8.42 -3.18 -8.89
N ALA A 118 -7.20 -3.05 -9.44
CA ALA A 118 -6.76 -1.85 -10.14
C ALA A 118 -5.55 -2.12 -11.04
N ASP A 119 -5.39 -1.33 -12.10
CA ASP A 119 -4.23 -1.44 -13.00
C ASP A 119 -3.00 -0.74 -12.43
N THR A 120 -3.19 0.29 -11.59
CA THR A 120 -2.09 1.04 -10.99
C THR A 120 -2.22 1.19 -9.49
N PHE A 121 -1.11 1.50 -8.82
CA PHE A 121 -1.11 1.77 -7.39
C PHE A 121 -1.93 3.01 -7.04
N SER A 122 -1.83 4.08 -7.85
CA SER A 122 -2.62 5.30 -7.65
C SER A 122 -4.12 5.04 -7.71
N GLU A 123 -4.57 4.16 -8.61
CA GLU A 123 -5.97 3.74 -8.68
C GLU A 123 -6.38 2.97 -7.41
N ALA A 124 -5.54 2.06 -6.92
CA ALA A 124 -5.80 1.36 -5.66
C ALA A 124 -5.89 2.32 -4.45
N ILE A 125 -4.98 3.29 -4.34
CA ILE A 125 -5.05 4.32 -3.28
C ILE A 125 -6.32 5.16 -3.40
N PHE A 126 -6.75 5.49 -4.61
CA PHE A 126 -8.02 6.18 -4.83
C PHE A 126 -9.19 5.33 -4.33
N LEU A 127 -9.25 4.04 -4.69
CA LEU A 127 -10.28 3.12 -4.22
C LEU A 127 -10.34 3.06 -2.69
N ILE A 128 -9.18 2.88 -2.03
CA ILE A 128 -9.05 2.85 -0.56
C ILE A 128 -9.54 4.16 0.05
N SER A 129 -9.10 5.29 -0.48
CA SER A 129 -9.48 6.62 0.04
C SER A 129 -10.96 6.93 -0.18
N SER A 130 -11.58 6.30 -1.18
CA SER A 130 -13.00 6.46 -1.52
C SER A 130 -13.92 5.44 -0.87
N ASP A 131 -13.38 4.48 -0.10
CA ASP A 131 -14.15 3.39 0.51
C ASP A 131 -14.94 2.56 -0.50
N ALA A 132 -14.30 2.19 -1.62
CA ALA A 132 -15.00 1.57 -2.74
C ALA A 132 -15.45 0.13 -2.42
N ASP A 133 -16.68 -0.22 -2.82
CA ASP A 133 -17.29 -1.55 -2.59
C ASP A 133 -16.44 -2.73 -3.12
N ILE A 134 -15.66 -2.52 -4.18
CA ILE A 134 -14.78 -3.55 -4.77
C ILE A 134 -13.71 -4.08 -3.80
N LEU A 135 -13.43 -3.36 -2.72
CA LEU A 135 -12.41 -3.71 -1.73
C LEU A 135 -12.85 -4.78 -0.73
N TYR A 136 -14.16 -5.05 -0.64
CA TYR A 136 -14.78 -6.05 0.24
C TYR A 136 -15.13 -7.33 -0.51
#